data_AF-A0A0G4L9A3-F1
#
_entry.id   AF-A0A0G4L9A3-F1
#
_cell.length_a   1.000
_cell.length_b   1.000
_cell.length_c   1.000
_cell.angle_alpha   90.00
_cell.angle_beta   90.00
_cell.angle_gamma   90.00
#
_symmetry.space_group_name_H-M   'P 1'
#
loop_
_entity.id
_entity.type
_entity.pdbx_description
1 polymer ?
#
loop_
_entity_poly.entity_id
_entity_poly.type
_entity_poly.pdbx_seq_one_letter_code
_entity_poly.pdbx_strand_id
1 'polypeptide(L)'
;MWQKYAGRERANLRKRRVRLRHGDFQILTQVGQGGYGQVFLAQKKDTREVCALKVMSKKLLFKLDEVRHVLTERDILTNAKSEWLVRLLYSFQDDKSIYLAMEYVPGGDFRTLLNNTGVLSNRHARFYIAEMFCSVDALHQLGYIHRDLKPENFLVDSTGHVKLTDFGLAAGMLAPAKIESMRIRLEKASE
;
A
#
# COMPACT_ATOMS: atom_id res chain seq x y z
N MET A 1 -41.25 2.28 -16.19
CA MET A 1 -40.00 3.07 -16.09
C MET A 1 -39.41 3.04 -14.66
N TRP A 2 -40.22 3.28 -13.64
CA TRP A 2 -39.82 3.26 -12.21
C TRP A 2 -39.28 1.92 -11.67
N GLN A 3 -39.88 0.77 -12.05
CA GLN A 3 -39.42 -0.55 -11.59
C GLN A 3 -37.98 -0.90 -12.05
N LYS A 4 -37.57 -0.49 -13.25
CA LYS A 4 -36.19 -0.64 -13.75
C LYS A 4 -35.20 0.21 -12.96
N TYR A 5 -35.61 1.41 -12.57
CA TYR A 5 -34.80 2.33 -11.76
C TYR A 5 -34.59 1.78 -10.35
N ALA A 6 -35.67 1.37 -9.68
CA ALA A 6 -35.63 0.76 -8.35
C ALA A 6 -34.87 -0.58 -8.31
N GLY A 7 -34.84 -1.33 -9.42
CA GLY A 7 -34.02 -2.54 -9.58
C GLY A 7 -32.53 -2.24 -9.66
N ARG A 8 -32.13 -1.26 -10.49
CA ARG A 8 -30.74 -0.78 -10.58
C ARG A 8 -30.25 -0.17 -9.26
N GLU A 9 -31.09 0.62 -8.61
CA GLU A 9 -30.77 1.25 -7.34
C GLU A 9 -30.61 0.22 -6.22
N ARG A 10 -31.49 -0.78 -6.13
CA ARG A 10 -31.32 -1.91 -5.22
C ARG A 10 -30.04 -2.71 -5.49
N ALA A 11 -29.70 -2.96 -6.75
CA ALA A 11 -28.45 -3.62 -7.11
C ALA A 11 -27.22 -2.79 -6.70
N ASN A 12 -27.25 -1.47 -6.91
CA ASN A 12 -26.19 -0.55 -6.51
C ASN A 12 -26.04 -0.43 -4.99
N LEU A 13 -27.16 -0.33 -4.25
CA LEU A 13 -27.17 -0.32 -2.79
C LEU A 13 -26.70 -1.67 -2.20
N ARG A 14 -27.03 -2.79 -2.87
CA ARG A 14 -26.55 -4.12 -2.48
C ARG A 14 -25.05 -4.26 -2.73
N LYS A 15 -24.54 -3.79 -3.88
CA LYS A 15 -23.09 -3.69 -4.15
C LYS A 15 -22.37 -2.83 -3.12
N ARG A 16 -22.96 -1.70 -2.70
CA ARG A 16 -22.41 -0.84 -1.64
C ARG A 16 -22.40 -1.49 -0.24
N ARG A 17 -23.25 -2.49 0.01
CA ARG A 17 -23.34 -3.22 1.29
C ARG A 17 -22.48 -4.49 1.34
N VAL A 18 -21.97 -4.96 0.21
CA VAL A 18 -21.10 -6.15 0.19
C VAL A 18 -19.74 -5.75 0.76
N ARG A 19 -19.45 -6.23 1.97
CA ARG A 19 -18.09 -6.18 2.51
C ARG A 19 -17.16 -6.97 1.61
N LEU A 20 -16.03 -6.38 1.24
CA LEU A 20 -14.98 -7.03 0.47
C LEU A 20 -14.49 -8.29 1.19
N ARG A 21 -14.31 -9.38 0.45
CA ARG A 21 -13.88 -10.68 0.98
C ARG A 21 -12.70 -11.19 0.18
N HIS A 22 -11.94 -12.11 0.76
CA HIS A 22 -10.83 -12.76 0.07
C HIS A 22 -11.27 -13.43 -1.24
N GLY A 23 -12.46 -14.04 -1.25
CA GLY A 23 -13.04 -14.68 -2.43
C GLY A 23 -13.38 -13.73 -3.60
N ASP A 24 -13.35 -12.41 -3.39
CA ASP A 24 -13.54 -11.41 -4.45
C ASP A 24 -12.26 -11.21 -5.30
N PHE A 25 -11.13 -11.79 -4.88
CA PHE A 25 -9.84 -11.74 -5.56
C PHE A 25 -9.48 -13.12 -6.12
N GLN A 26 -9.12 -13.17 -7.40
CA GLN A 26 -8.50 -14.32 -8.02
C GLN A 26 -6.99 -14.24 -7.79
N ILE A 27 -6.42 -15.19 -7.04
CA ILE A 27 -4.97 -15.28 -6.85
C ILE A 27 -4.35 -15.81 -8.14
N LEU A 28 -3.32 -15.11 -8.64
CA LEU A 28 -2.59 -15.47 -9.85
C LEU A 28 -1.28 -16.18 -9.51
N THR A 29 -0.45 -15.54 -8.68
CA THR A 29 0.80 -16.13 -8.20
C THR A 29 1.21 -15.52 -6.86
N GLN A 30 2.02 -16.23 -6.08
CA GLN A 30 2.70 -15.65 -4.93
C GLN A 30 3.90 -14.83 -5.43
N VAL A 31 4.08 -13.62 -4.89
CA VAL A 31 5.17 -12.70 -5.24
C VAL A 31 6.08 -12.39 -4.05
N GLY A 32 5.64 -12.68 -2.82
CA GLY A 32 6.46 -12.46 -1.63
C GLY A 32 6.01 -13.30 -0.44
N GLN A 33 6.92 -13.47 0.52
CA GLN A 33 6.68 -14.15 1.79
C GLN A 33 7.36 -13.38 2.92
N GLY A 34 6.62 -13.15 4.00
CA GLY A 34 7.11 -12.51 5.22
C GLY A 34 6.83 -13.35 6.46
N GLY A 35 7.31 -12.90 7.63
CA GLY A 35 7.19 -13.65 8.89
C GLY A 35 5.75 -13.83 9.39
N TYR A 36 4.84 -12.91 9.04
CA TYR A 36 3.44 -12.91 9.49
C TYR A 36 2.43 -12.97 8.33
N GLY A 37 2.89 -13.18 7.10
CA GLY A 37 2.02 -13.15 5.93
C GLY A 37 2.69 -13.44 4.60
N GLN A 38 1.89 -13.36 3.53
CA GLN A 38 2.32 -13.59 2.15
C GLN A 38 1.78 -12.48 1.25
N VAL A 39 2.46 -12.22 0.14
CA VAL A 39 2.01 -11.27 -0.88
C VAL A 39 1.72 -12.04 -2.15
N PHE A 40 0.56 -11.80 -2.73
CA PHE A 40 0.11 -12.43 -3.95
C PHE A 40 -0.18 -11.39 -5.03
N LEU A 41 0.22 -11.68 -6.26
CA LEU A 41 -0.39 -11.03 -7.41
C LEU A 41 -1.81 -11.56 -7.54
N ALA A 42 -2.79 -10.66 -7.51
CA ALA A 42 -4.20 -11.01 -7.56
C ALA A 42 -4.97 -10.09 -8.49
N GLN A 43 -6.11 -10.56 -8.98
CA GLN A 43 -7.03 -9.78 -9.79
C GLN A 43 -8.39 -9.73 -9.13
N LYS A 44 -8.93 -8.52 -8.92
CA LYS A 44 -10.28 -8.34 -8.37
C LYS A 44 -11.32 -8.73 -9.42
N LYS A 45 -12.24 -9.64 -9.09
CA LYS A 45 -13.08 -10.33 -10.07
C LYS A 45 -14.05 -9.43 -10.84
N ASP A 46 -14.63 -8.44 -10.18
CA ASP A 46 -15.66 -7.55 -10.75
C ASP A 46 -15.09 -6.42 -11.63
N THR A 47 -13.90 -5.92 -11.29
CA THR A 47 -13.24 -4.78 -11.93
C THR A 47 -12.09 -5.20 -12.84
N ARG A 48 -11.63 -6.45 -12.70
CA ARG A 48 -10.42 -6.98 -13.35
C ARG A 48 -9.14 -6.22 -12.98
N GLU A 49 -9.18 -5.39 -11.94
CA GLU A 49 -8.05 -4.63 -11.42
C GLU A 49 -7.00 -5.58 -10.84
N VAL A 50 -5.75 -5.45 -11.31
CA VAL A 50 -4.61 -6.24 -10.85
C VAL A 50 -3.94 -5.53 -9.68
N CYS A 51 -3.67 -6.26 -8.61
CA CYS A 51 -3.14 -5.72 -7.36
C CYS A 51 -2.15 -6.68 -6.70
N ALA A 52 -1.28 -6.15 -5.84
CA ALA A 52 -0.52 -6.94 -4.88
C ALA A 52 -1.33 -7.09 -3.58
N LEU A 53 -1.82 -8.30 -3.31
CA LEU A 53 -2.62 -8.62 -2.12
C LEU A 53 -1.71 -9.18 -1.01
N LYS A 54 -1.42 -8.37 0.01
CA LYS A 54 -0.74 -8.77 1.25
C LYS A 54 -1.76 -9.39 2.20
N VAL A 55 -1.57 -10.66 2.54
CA VAL A 55 -2.42 -11.46 3.45
C VAL A 55 -1.64 -11.74 4.72
N MET A 56 -2.14 -11.29 5.87
CA MET A 56 -1.44 -11.38 7.15
C MET A 56 -2.29 -12.11 8.18
N SER A 57 -1.68 -13.03 8.94
CA SER A 57 -2.38 -13.82 9.96
C SER A 57 -2.52 -13.03 11.26
N LYS A 58 -3.75 -12.81 11.73
CA LYS A 58 -4.00 -12.13 13.02
C LYS A 58 -3.31 -12.84 14.17
N LYS A 59 -3.37 -14.17 14.20
CA LYS A 59 -2.72 -14.99 15.24
C LYS A 59 -1.20 -14.74 15.28
N LEU A 60 -0.55 -14.67 14.12
CA LEU A 60 0.89 -14.42 14.05
C LEU A 60 1.23 -12.97 14.41
N LEU A 61 0.43 -12.01 13.96
CA LEU A 61 0.61 -10.60 14.32
C LEU A 61 0.57 -10.38 15.83
N PHE A 62 -0.39 -11.01 16.53
CA PHE A 62 -0.44 -10.96 18.00
C PHE A 62 0.75 -11.68 18.64
N LYS A 63 1.13 -12.85 18.14
CA LYS A 63 2.24 -13.63 18.71
C LYS A 63 3.59 -12.92 18.59
N LEU A 64 3.79 -12.17 17.51
CA LEU A 64 5.05 -11.49 17.18
C LEU A 64 5.06 -10.00 17.58
N ASP A 65 3.99 -9.49 18.21
CA ASP A 65 3.83 -8.06 18.56
C ASP A 65 3.89 -7.09 17.38
N GLU A 66 3.41 -7.53 16.21
CA GLU A 66 3.48 -6.80 14.93
C GLU A 66 2.22 -5.96 14.63
N VAL A 67 1.28 -5.87 15.57
CA VAL A 67 0.00 -5.17 15.35
C VAL A 67 0.22 -3.68 15.08
N ARG A 68 1.14 -3.04 15.81
CA ARG A 68 1.46 -1.62 15.61
C ARG A 68 2.07 -1.36 14.24
N HIS A 69 2.99 -2.21 13.80
CA HIS A 69 3.62 -2.14 12.48
C HIS A 69 2.58 -2.19 11.35
N VAL A 70 1.63 -3.13 11.41
CA VAL A 70 0.56 -3.22 10.41
C VAL A 70 -0.37 -1.99 10.41
N LEU A 71 -0.67 -1.44 11.58
CA LEU A 71 -1.51 -0.23 11.68
C LEU A 71 -0.81 1.00 11.07
N THR A 72 0.50 1.15 11.33
CA THR A 72 1.33 2.20 10.74
C THR A 72 1.41 2.04 9.23
N GLU A 73 1.69 0.82 8.74
CA GLU A 73 1.77 0.53 7.31
C GLU A 73 0.45 0.89 6.60
N ARG A 74 -0.69 0.46 7.16
CA ARG A 74 -2.01 0.81 6.61
C ARG A 74 -2.24 2.32 6.61
N ASP A 75 -1.87 3.05 7.66
CA ASP A 75 -2.05 4.51 7.72
C ASP A 75 -1.23 5.21 6.64
N ILE A 76 0.04 4.84 6.47
CA ILE A 76 0.91 5.37 5.42
C ILE A 76 0.30 5.08 4.05
N LEU A 77 -0.04 3.82 3.75
CA LEU A 77 -0.59 3.41 2.45
C LEU A 77 -1.93 4.10 2.13
N THR A 78 -2.74 4.42 3.15
CA THR A 78 -4.02 5.14 2.99
C THR A 78 -3.80 6.63 2.71
N ASN A 79 -2.77 7.23 3.32
CA ASN A 79 -2.45 8.64 3.17
C ASN A 79 -1.48 8.94 2.01
N ALA A 80 -0.86 7.92 1.42
CA ALA A 80 0.06 8.00 0.31
C ALA A 80 -0.63 8.52 -0.97
N LYS A 81 -0.74 9.84 -1.09
CA LYS A 81 -1.19 10.55 -2.30
C LYS A 81 0.02 11.08 -3.08
N SER A 82 0.97 10.20 -3.36
CA SER A 82 2.22 10.51 -4.04
C SER A 82 2.49 9.46 -5.11
N GLU A 83 3.02 9.87 -6.26
CA GLU A 83 3.48 8.93 -7.29
C GLU A 83 4.65 8.08 -6.80
N TRP A 84 5.42 8.58 -5.82
CA TRP A 84 6.63 7.96 -5.29
C TRP A 84 6.39 6.84 -4.28
N LEU A 85 5.16 6.67 -3.79
CA LEU A 85 4.82 5.67 -2.77
C LEU A 85 3.80 4.69 -3.35
N VAL A 86 3.93 3.41 -3.00
CA VAL A 86 2.91 2.40 -3.31
C VAL A 86 1.60 2.76 -2.59
N ARG A 87 0.50 2.72 -3.33
CA ARG A 87 -0.84 3.11 -2.83
C ARG A 87 -1.67 1.92 -2.37
N LEU A 88 -2.49 2.13 -1.33
CA LEU A 88 -3.56 1.20 -0.95
C LEU A 88 -4.75 1.35 -1.91
N LEU A 89 -5.19 0.24 -2.50
CA LEU A 89 -6.44 0.18 -3.26
C LEU A 89 -7.61 -0.25 -2.36
N TYR A 90 -7.40 -1.29 -1.57
CA TYR A 90 -8.41 -1.83 -0.66
C TYR A 90 -7.79 -2.36 0.63
N SER A 91 -8.53 -2.25 1.74
CA SER A 91 -8.21 -2.96 2.98
C SER A 91 -9.45 -3.61 3.58
N PHE A 92 -9.32 -4.83 4.04
CA PHE A 92 -10.40 -5.58 4.68
C PHE A 92 -9.82 -6.66 5.61
N GLN A 93 -10.70 -7.32 6.34
CA GLN A 93 -10.33 -8.40 7.27
C GLN A 93 -11.46 -9.42 7.35
N ASP A 94 -11.08 -10.64 7.71
CA ASP A 94 -12.01 -11.68 8.16
C ASP A 94 -11.63 -12.14 9.58
N ASP A 95 -12.16 -13.27 10.04
CA ASP A 95 -11.91 -13.76 11.40
C ASP A 95 -10.44 -14.14 11.65
N LYS A 96 -9.69 -14.49 10.59
CA LYS A 96 -8.32 -15.04 10.70
C LYS A 96 -7.25 -14.09 10.19
N SER A 97 -7.56 -13.23 9.24
CA SER A 97 -6.57 -12.50 8.45
C SER A 97 -6.92 -11.03 8.21
N ILE A 98 -5.87 -10.23 8.01
CA ILE A 98 -5.93 -8.85 7.51
C ILE A 98 -5.43 -8.86 6.07
N TYR A 99 -6.08 -8.09 5.21
CA TYR A 99 -5.81 -8.01 3.78
C TYR A 99 -5.55 -6.56 3.38
N LEU A 100 -4.40 -6.31 2.75
CA LEU A 100 -4.07 -5.03 2.12
C LEU A 100 -3.85 -5.28 0.63
N ALA A 101 -4.74 -4.78 -0.21
CA ALA A 101 -4.60 -4.80 -1.65
C ALA A 101 -3.96 -3.49 -2.10
N MET A 102 -2.73 -3.57 -2.59
CA MET A 102 -1.90 -2.45 -3.02
C MET A 102 -1.81 -2.41 -4.54
N GLU A 103 -1.50 -1.25 -5.11
CA GLU A 103 -1.20 -1.19 -6.54
C GLU A 103 -0.06 -2.15 -6.90
N TYR A 104 -0.20 -2.84 -8.03
CA TYR A 104 0.83 -3.73 -8.51
C TYR A 104 1.85 -2.95 -9.34
N VAL A 105 3.13 -3.07 -8.99
CA VAL A 105 4.25 -2.43 -9.69
C VAL A 105 5.00 -3.51 -10.47
N PRO A 106 4.91 -3.54 -11.81
CA PRO A 106 5.26 -4.72 -12.60
C PRO A 106 6.76 -4.91 -12.86
N GLY A 107 7.60 -3.87 -12.73
CA GLY A 107 9.04 -3.96 -13.03
C GLY A 107 9.87 -4.62 -11.92
N GLY A 108 9.24 -5.05 -10.81
CA GLY A 108 9.91 -5.73 -9.71
C GLY A 108 10.72 -4.80 -8.82
N ASP A 109 11.53 -5.38 -7.95
CA ASP A 109 12.37 -4.64 -7.00
C ASP A 109 13.73 -4.23 -7.59
N PHE A 110 14.31 -3.19 -7.01
CA PHE A 110 15.58 -2.61 -7.45
C PHE A 110 16.76 -3.55 -7.19
N ARG A 111 16.67 -4.46 -6.20
CA ARG A 111 17.69 -5.50 -5.98
C ARG A 111 17.81 -6.40 -7.19
N THR A 112 16.68 -6.84 -7.74
CA THR A 112 16.64 -7.68 -8.94
C THR A 112 17.20 -6.92 -10.16
N LEU A 113 16.89 -5.63 -10.28
CA LEU A 113 17.48 -4.77 -11.31
C LEU A 113 19.01 -4.72 -11.20
N LEU A 114 19.55 -4.51 -9.99
CA LEU A 114 20.99 -4.50 -9.74
C LEU A 114 21.63 -5.87 -10.03
N ASN A 115 21.00 -6.97 -9.62
CA ASN A 115 21.52 -8.31 -9.91
C ASN A 115 21.62 -8.59 -11.42
N ASN A 116 20.64 -8.13 -12.20
CA ASN A 116 20.61 -8.35 -13.65
C ASN A 116 21.57 -7.44 -14.42
N THR A 117 21.77 -6.21 -13.93
CA THR A 117 22.60 -5.20 -14.62
C THR A 117 24.04 -5.16 -14.11
N GLY A 118 24.31 -5.70 -12.92
CA GLY A 118 25.58 -5.59 -12.22
C GLY A 118 25.80 -4.16 -11.72
N VAL A 119 26.60 -3.39 -12.46
CA VAL A 119 26.95 -2.02 -12.09
C VAL A 119 26.23 -1.04 -13.00
N LEU A 120 25.44 -0.15 -12.39
CA LEU A 120 24.77 0.92 -13.13
C LEU A 120 25.77 1.95 -13.64
N SER A 121 25.53 2.45 -14.84
CA SER A 121 26.23 3.63 -15.34
C SER A 121 25.97 4.83 -14.42
N ASN A 122 26.91 5.77 -14.34
CA ASN A 122 26.74 6.98 -13.53
C ASN A 122 25.46 7.76 -13.87
N ARG A 123 24.99 7.70 -15.13
CA ARG A 123 23.74 8.32 -15.55
C ARG A 123 22.52 7.65 -14.90
N HIS A 124 22.45 6.32 -14.94
CA HIS A 124 21.34 5.56 -14.36
C HIS A 124 21.37 5.61 -12.83
N ALA A 125 22.56 5.48 -12.22
CA ALA A 125 22.70 5.58 -10.77
C ALA A 125 22.21 6.95 -10.25
N ARG A 126 22.57 8.05 -10.93
CA ARG A 126 22.09 9.40 -10.59
C ARG A 126 20.58 9.54 -10.71
N PHE A 127 20.00 9.00 -11.77
CA PHE A 127 18.56 9.00 -11.99
C PHE A 127 17.83 8.29 -10.84
N TYR A 128 18.19 7.03 -10.56
CA TYR A 128 17.51 6.25 -9.53
C TYR A 128 17.72 6.79 -8.12
N ILE A 129 18.93 7.24 -7.78
CA ILE A 129 19.20 7.85 -6.46
C ILE A 129 18.34 9.11 -6.27
N ALA A 130 18.19 9.95 -7.30
CA ALA A 130 17.33 11.13 -7.21
C ALA A 130 15.87 10.76 -6.92
N GLU A 131 15.32 9.76 -7.61
CA GLU A 131 13.94 9.31 -7.36
C GLU A 131 13.76 8.62 -6.01
N MET A 132 14.77 7.85 -5.56
CA MET A 132 14.78 7.29 -4.22
C MET A 132 14.69 8.40 -3.17
N PHE A 133 15.43 9.50 -3.34
CA PHE A 133 15.29 10.67 -2.47
C PHE A 133 13.89 11.29 -2.53
N CYS A 134 13.30 11.45 -3.71
CA CYS A 134 11.92 11.95 -3.85
C CYS A 134 10.90 11.06 -3.12
N SER A 135 11.06 9.73 -3.19
CA SER A 135 10.18 8.79 -2.49
C SER A 135 10.32 8.84 -0.97
N VAL A 136 11.54 8.99 -0.47
CA VAL A 136 11.82 9.15 0.96
C VAL A 136 11.28 10.49 1.46
N ASP A 137 11.47 11.58 0.70
CA ASP A 137 10.89 12.89 1.02
C ASP A 137 9.37 12.84 1.07
N ALA A 138 8.71 12.19 0.10
CA ALA A 138 7.26 12.00 0.11
C ALA A 138 6.78 11.27 1.38
N LEU A 139 7.52 10.28 1.88
CA LEU A 139 7.21 9.62 3.15
C LEU A 139 7.43 10.54 4.35
N HIS A 140 8.52 11.31 4.37
CA HIS A 140 8.81 12.27 5.44
C HIS A 140 7.76 13.39 5.52
N GLN A 141 7.25 13.86 4.39
CA GLN A 141 6.14 14.83 4.35
C GLN A 141 4.85 14.28 4.99
N LEU A 142 4.66 12.96 4.99
CA LEU A 142 3.57 12.31 5.72
C LEU A 142 3.82 12.22 7.25
N GLY A 143 5.04 12.50 7.71
CA GLY A 143 5.45 12.43 9.11
C GLY A 143 6.11 11.11 9.52
N TYR A 144 6.45 10.26 8.55
CA TYR A 144 6.99 8.92 8.82
C TYR A 144 8.43 8.78 8.34
N ILE A 145 9.23 8.04 9.10
CA ILE A 145 10.57 7.59 8.73
C ILE A 145 10.48 6.10 8.40
N HIS A 146 11.03 5.67 7.25
CA HIS A 146 10.89 4.29 6.78
C HIS A 146 11.59 3.25 7.67
N ARG A 147 12.81 3.58 8.17
CA ARG A 147 13.68 2.73 9.00
C ARG A 147 14.17 1.40 8.40
N ASP A 148 13.87 1.11 7.14
CA ASP A 148 14.29 -0.12 6.44
C ASP A 148 14.54 0.16 4.96
N LEU A 149 15.37 1.17 4.65
CA LEU A 149 15.69 1.50 3.26
C LEU A 149 16.72 0.51 2.72
N LYS A 150 16.33 -0.24 1.71
CA LYS A 150 17.13 -1.24 1.00
C LYS A 150 16.62 -1.43 -0.43
N PRO A 151 17.43 -1.93 -1.37
CA PRO A 151 17.02 -2.05 -2.77
C PRO A 151 15.72 -2.86 -2.99
N GLU A 152 15.39 -3.82 -2.11
CA GLU A 152 14.16 -4.60 -2.17
C GLU A 152 12.88 -3.77 -1.99
N ASN A 153 12.99 -2.65 -1.27
CA ASN A 153 11.85 -1.81 -0.91
C ASN A 153 11.61 -0.70 -1.95
N PHE A 154 12.43 -0.61 -2.99
CA PHE A 154 12.22 0.26 -4.14
C PHE A 154 11.75 -0.59 -5.32
N LEU A 155 10.52 -0.39 -5.74
CA LEU A 155 9.94 -1.04 -6.92
C LEU A 155 10.11 -0.14 -8.15
N VAL A 156 10.25 -0.76 -9.31
CA VAL A 156 10.33 -0.05 -10.59
C VAL A 156 9.04 -0.29 -11.37
N ASP A 157 8.37 0.76 -11.80
CA ASP A 157 7.13 0.64 -12.57
C ASP A 157 7.36 0.32 -14.06
N SER A 158 6.27 0.18 -14.81
CA SER A 158 6.34 -0.13 -16.26
C SER A 158 6.99 0.97 -17.10
N THR A 159 7.14 2.18 -16.55
CA THR A 159 7.76 3.32 -17.21
C THR A 159 9.22 3.54 -16.76
N GLY A 160 9.70 2.74 -15.79
CA GLY A 160 11.07 2.79 -15.29
C GLY A 160 11.27 3.69 -14.07
N HIS A 161 10.19 4.19 -13.46
CA HIS A 161 10.24 5.08 -12.30
C HIS A 161 10.13 4.32 -10.97
N VAL A 162 10.72 4.88 -9.91
CA VAL A 162 10.79 4.26 -8.58
C VAL A 162 9.56 4.56 -7.72
N LYS A 163 9.07 3.51 -7.05
CA LYS A 163 8.07 3.58 -5.98
C LYS A 163 8.57 2.89 -4.72
N LEU A 164 8.49 3.58 -3.58
CA LEU A 164 8.82 3.02 -2.27
C LEU A 164 7.66 2.17 -1.72
N THR A 165 8.00 1.04 -1.11
CA THR A 165 7.06 0.05 -0.54
C THR A 165 7.56 -0.50 0.81
N ASP A 166 6.76 -1.35 1.43
CA ASP A 166 7.04 -2.05 2.70
C ASP A 166 7.28 -1.14 3.92
N PHE A 167 6.23 -0.45 4.32
CA PHE A 167 6.26 0.49 5.45
C PHE A 167 6.08 -0.20 6.82
N GLY A 168 6.23 -1.52 6.92
CA GLY A 168 5.99 -2.27 8.15
C GLY A 168 6.85 -1.79 9.32
N LEU A 169 8.11 -1.43 9.05
CA LEU A 169 9.02 -0.91 10.07
C LEU A 169 9.01 0.61 10.17
N ALA A 170 8.14 1.31 9.44
CA ALA A 170 8.09 2.76 9.52
C ALA A 170 7.67 3.21 10.92
N ALA A 171 8.21 4.35 11.36
CA ALA A 171 7.80 5.01 12.58
C ALA A 171 7.58 6.49 12.30
N GLY A 172 6.52 7.04 12.86
CA GLY A 172 6.20 8.43 12.68
C GLY A 172 5.49 9.00 13.88
N MET A 173 5.63 10.31 14.02
CA MET A 173 4.67 11.14 14.73
C MET A 173 3.84 11.84 13.65
N LEU A 174 2.60 12.22 13.93
CA LEU A 174 1.85 13.08 13.01
C LEU A 174 2.74 14.27 12.60
N ALA A 175 2.89 14.52 11.30
CA ALA A 175 3.70 15.64 10.83
C ALA A 175 3.24 16.92 11.54
N PRO A 176 4.15 17.79 12.05
CA PRO A 176 3.76 18.97 12.83
C PRO A 176 2.70 19.83 12.13
N ALA A 177 2.81 20.00 10.80
CA ALA A 177 1.80 20.70 10.00
C ALA A 177 0.42 19.99 9.98
N LYS A 178 0.41 18.66 10.03
CA LYS A 178 -0.81 17.85 10.10
C LYS A 178 -1.43 17.90 11.49
N ILE A 179 -0.62 17.89 12.56
CA ILE A 179 -1.06 18.15 13.94
C ILE A 179 -1.72 19.53 14.01
N GLU A 180 -1.06 20.56 13.49
CA GLU A 180 -1.58 21.93 13.50
C GLU A 180 -2.89 22.04 12.70
N SER A 181 -2.96 21.42 11.52
CA SER A 181 -4.20 21.40 10.73
C SER A 181 -5.36 20.69 11.44
N MET A 182 -5.08 19.62 12.20
CA MET A 182 -6.10 18.91 12.97
C MET A 182 -6.52 19.71 14.20
N ARG A 183 -5.58 20.38 14.87
CA ARG A 183 -5.84 21.27 15.98
C ARG A 183 -6.79 22.40 15.58
N ILE A 184 -6.51 23.09 14.48
CA ILE A 184 -7.37 24.15 13.92
C ILE A 184 -8.78 23.63 13.60
N ARG A 185 -8.89 22.41 13.05
CA ARG A 185 -10.21 21.81 12.74
C ARG A 185 -10.99 21.41 13.98
N LEU A 186 -10.33 20.98 15.05
CA LEU A 186 -10.96 20.66 16.32
C LEU A 186 -11.44 21.93 17.04
N GLU A 187 -10.64 23.01 17.04
CA GLU A 187 -11.02 24.30 17.60
C GLU A 187 -12.26 24.89 16.91
N LYS A 188 -12.34 24.79 15.57
CA LYS A 188 -13.53 25.20 14.79
C LYS A 188 -14.77 24.34 14.98
N ALA A 189 -14.63 23.11 15.49
CA ALA A 189 -15.75 22.21 15.74
C ALA A 189 -16.27 22.32 17.19
N SER A 190 -15.53 23.02 18.05
CA SER A 190 -15.91 23.33 19.43
C SER A 190 -16.60 24.70 19.59
N GLU A 191 -16.69 25.48 18.51
CA GLU A 191 -17.55 26.67 18.37
C GLU A 191 -18.92 26.29 17.80
#